data_AF-Q3APQ4-F1
#
_entry.id   AF-Q3APQ4-F1
#
_cell.length_a   1.000
_cell.length_b   1.000
_cell.length_c   1.000
_cell.angle_alpha   90.00
_cell.angle_beta   90.00
_cell.angle_gamma   90.00
#
_symmetry.space_group_name_H-M   'P 1'
#
loop_
_entity.id
_entity.type
_entity.pdbx_description
1 polymer ?
#
loop_
_entity_poly.entity_id
_entity_poly.type
_entity_poly.pdbx_seq_one_letter_code
_entity_poly.pdbx_strand_id
1 'polypeptide(L)' 'MNVSLAIDFNQLKSLIAQCGIEEKTQIVQMLEKDTFPLRFNALLEKVKTDQLTLHDITTEIETVRQQRYSAKR' A
#
# COMPACT_ATOMS: atom_id res chain seq x y z
N MET A 1 -20.39 7.17 36.98
CA MET A 1 -21.30 7.64 35.92
C MET A 1 -20.68 7.22 34.59
N ASN A 2 -21.26 6.24 33.89
CA ASN A 2 -20.84 5.89 32.54
C ASN A 2 -21.61 6.78 31.56
N VAL A 3 -20.95 7.80 31.04
CA VAL A 3 -21.51 8.62 29.97
C VAL A 3 -21.21 7.89 28.66
N SER A 4 -22.21 7.20 28.12
CA SER A 4 -22.13 6.64 26.77
C SER A 4 -22.38 7.78 25.79
N LEU A 5 -21.30 8.36 25.27
CA LEU A 5 -21.34 9.41 24.28
C LEU A 5 -21.46 8.73 22.91
N ALA A 6 -22.64 8.78 22.32
CA ALA A 6 -22.86 8.36 20.93
C ALA A 6 -22.31 9.44 20.01
N ILE A 7 -21.02 9.38 19.73
CA ILE A 7 -20.31 10.31 18.85
C ILE A 7 -20.23 9.68 17.47
N ASP A 8 -20.68 10.40 16.45
CA ASP A 8 -20.45 9.98 15.07
C ASP A 8 -19.00 10.24 14.62
N PHE A 9 -18.58 9.63 13.51
CA PHE A 9 -17.20 9.76 13.06
C PHE A 9 -16.79 11.20 12.71
N ASN A 10 -17.72 12.04 12.25
CA ASN A 10 -17.43 13.43 11.90
C ASN A 10 -17.25 14.30 13.16
N GLN A 11 -18.01 14.02 14.20
CA GLN A 11 -17.86 14.63 15.51
C GLN A 11 -16.54 14.22 16.15
N LEU A 12 -16.15 12.94 16.08
CA LEU A 12 -14.84 12.47 16.51
C LEU A 12 -13.71 13.21 15.79
N LYS A 13 -13.84 13.35 14.46
CA LYS A 13 -12.85 14.10 13.65
C LYS A 13 -12.74 15.56 14.09
N SER A 14 -13.86 16.19 14.40
CA SER A 14 -13.89 17.57 14.90
C SER A 14 -13.20 17.69 16.26
N LEU A 15 -13.36 16.72 17.16
CA LEU A 15 -12.68 16.67 18.44
C LEU A 15 -11.16 16.51 18.27
N ILE A 16 -10.74 15.56 17.42
CA ILE A 16 -9.32 15.35 17.10
C ILE A 16 -8.70 16.61 16.47
N ALA A 17 -9.45 17.34 15.65
CA ALA A 17 -8.97 18.57 15.04
C ALA A 17 -8.65 19.66 16.07
N GLN A 18 -9.41 19.71 17.17
CA GLN A 18 -9.22 20.66 18.28
C GLN A 18 -8.07 20.29 19.21
N CYS A 19 -7.59 19.04 19.19
CA CYS A 19 -6.46 18.60 20.00
C CYS A 19 -5.15 19.32 19.63
N GLY A 20 -4.28 19.43 20.65
CA GLY A 20 -2.91 19.92 20.50
C GLY A 20 -2.04 18.97 19.66
N ILE A 21 -0.86 19.45 19.24
CA ILE A 21 0.05 18.66 18.40
C ILE A 21 0.57 17.40 19.13
N GLU A 22 0.80 17.49 20.44
CA GLU A 22 1.28 16.37 21.27
C GLU A 22 0.21 15.27 21.38
N GLU A 23 -1.04 15.66 21.65
CA GLU A 23 -2.19 14.74 21.72
C GLU A 23 -2.44 14.06 20.38
N LYS A 24 -2.37 14.83 19.28
CA LYS A 24 -2.44 14.27 17.92
C LYS A 24 -1.34 13.24 17.67
N THR A 25 -0.13 13.50 18.16
CA THR A 25 1.00 12.57 18.02
C THR A 25 0.75 11.27 18.78
N GLN A 26 0.19 11.34 20.00
CA GLN A 26 -0.19 10.15 20.77
C GLN A 26 -1.30 9.36 20.08
N ILE A 27 -2.31 10.04 19.52
CA ILE A 27 -3.38 9.39 18.74
C ILE A 27 -2.80 8.66 17.53
N VAL A 28 -1.85 9.27 16.81
CA VAL A 28 -1.17 8.63 15.68
C VAL A 28 -0.42 7.38 16.14
N GLN A 29 0.36 7.45 17.22
CA GLN A 29 1.09 6.29 17.75
C GLN A 29 0.17 5.15 18.18
N MET A 30 -0.99 5.48 18.78
CA MET A 30 -2.00 4.49 19.12
C MET A 30 -2.56 3.82 17.86
N LEU A 31 -2.96 4.61 16.86
CA LEU A 31 -3.53 4.12 15.61
C LEU A 31 -2.50 3.42 14.72
N GLU A 32 -1.21 3.66 14.91
CA GLU A 32 -0.15 3.04 14.13
C GLU A 32 -0.15 1.53 14.28
N LYS A 33 -0.45 0.99 15.48
CA LYS A 33 -0.53 -0.46 15.71
C LYS A 33 -1.60 -1.14 14.84
N ASP A 34 -2.74 -0.47 14.65
CA ASP A 34 -3.88 -1.02 13.92
C ASP A 34 -3.80 -0.71 12.42
N THR A 35 -3.23 0.45 12.06
CA THR A 35 -3.21 0.93 10.67
C THR A 35 -1.94 0.55 9.91
N PHE A 36 -0.85 0.25 10.60
CA PHE A 36 0.43 -0.09 9.96
C PHE A 36 0.32 -1.32 9.04
N PRO A 37 -0.26 -2.46 9.46
CA PRO A 37 -0.33 -3.65 8.59
C PRO A 37 -1.10 -3.37 7.30
N LEU A 38 -2.20 -2.61 7.38
CA LEU A 38 -3.01 -2.24 6.22
C LEU A 38 -2.23 -1.34 5.26
N ARG A 39 -1.55 -0.31 5.78
CA ARG A 39 -0.73 0.61 4.98
C ARG A 39 0.46 -0.10 4.35
N PHE A 40 1.10 -1.00 5.09
CA PHE A 40 2.23 -1.78 4.61
C PHE A 40 1.82 -2.75 3.50
N ASN A 41 0.71 -3.47 3.65
CA ASN A 41 0.19 -4.35 2.60
C ASN A 41 -0.21 -3.55 1.34
N ALA A 42 -0.86 -2.39 1.51
CA ALA A 42 -1.18 -1.51 0.39
C ALA A 42 0.08 -0.99 -0.33
N LEU A 43 1.17 -0.75 0.41
CA LEU A 43 2.47 -0.40 -0.17
C LEU A 43 3.06 -1.60 -0.94
N LEU A 44 3.05 -2.79 -0.35
CA LEU A 44 3.57 -4.00 -1.00
C LEU A 44 2.85 -4.28 -2.32
N GLU A 45 1.53 -4.17 -2.38
CA GLU A 45 0.78 -4.35 -3.62
C GLU A 45 1.09 -3.29 -4.67
N LYS A 46 1.38 -2.04 -4.27
CA LYS A 46 1.82 -0.99 -5.21
C LYS A 46 3.24 -1.20 -5.72
N VAL A 47 4.11 -1.80 -4.92
CA VAL A 47 5.51 -2.08 -5.28
C VAL A 47 5.66 -3.41 -6.00
N LYS A 48 4.61 -4.24 -5.99
CA LYS A 48 4.55 -5.51 -6.72
C LYS A 48 4.68 -5.24 -8.21
N THR A 49 5.86 -5.46 -8.74
CA THR A 49 6.09 -5.51 -10.17
C THR A 49 5.67 -6.89 -10.67
N ASP A 50 5.23 -6.96 -11.93
CA ASP A 50 5.13 -8.24 -12.63
C ASP A 50 6.48 -8.93 -12.50
N GLN A 51 6.50 -10.05 -11.77
CA GLN A 51 7.74 -10.78 -11.56
C GLN A 51 8.16 -11.38 -12.88
N LEU A 52 9.12 -10.74 -13.54
CA LEU A 52 9.71 -11.24 -14.78
C LEU A 52 10.46 -12.53 -14.45
N THR A 53 9.88 -13.66 -14.85
CA THR A 53 10.51 -14.96 -14.60
C THR A 53 11.62 -15.21 -15.63
N LEU A 54 12.57 -16.10 -15.29
CA LEU A 54 13.57 -16.56 -16.26
C LEU A 54 12.93 -17.17 -17.52
N HIS A 55 11.73 -17.75 -17.39
CA HIS A 55 10.98 -18.29 -18.50
C HIS A 55 10.47 -17.19 -19.44
N ASP A 56 9.94 -16.10 -18.90
CA ASP A 56 9.48 -14.94 -19.67
C ASP A 56 10.65 -14.33 -20.45
N ILE A 57 11.80 -14.15 -19.78
CA ILE A 57 13.04 -13.66 -20.39
C ILE A 57 13.50 -14.58 -21.53
N THR A 58 13.53 -15.89 -21.29
CA THR A 58 13.99 -16.87 -22.29
C THR A 58 13.05 -16.88 -23.50
N THR A 59 11.75 -16.83 -23.28
CA THR A 59 10.74 -16.82 -24.34
C THR A 59 10.87 -15.59 -25.23
N GLU A 60 11.06 -14.41 -24.62
CA GLU A 60 11.29 -13.17 -25.37
C GLU A 60 12.57 -13.26 -26.21
N ILE A 61 13.69 -13.71 -25.61
CA ILE A 61 14.97 -13.85 -26.31
C ILE A 61 14.88 -14.81 -27.49
N GLU A 62 14.28 -15.99 -27.30
CA GLU A 62 14.15 -16.99 -28.35
C GLU A 62 13.22 -16.51 -29.48
N THR A 63 12.16 -15.78 -29.15
CA THR A 63 11.28 -15.15 -30.15
C THR A 63 12.07 -14.17 -31.03
N VAL A 64 12.87 -13.29 -30.42
CA VAL A 64 13.72 -12.34 -31.15
C VAL A 64 14.81 -13.05 -31.96
N ARG A 65 15.41 -14.12 -31.44
CA ARG A 65 16.38 -14.94 -32.17
C ARG A 65 15.76 -15.53 -33.43
N GLN A 66 14.59 -16.16 -33.31
CA GLN A 66 13.89 -16.74 -34.46
C GLN A 66 13.56 -15.68 -35.52
N GLN A 67 13.04 -14.52 -35.13
CA GLN A 67 12.76 -13.42 -36.05
C GLN A 67 14.03 -12.98 -36.82
N ARG A 68 15.16 -12.83 -36.12
CA ARG A 68 16.44 -12.47 -36.76
C ARG A 68 16.97 -13.56 -37.69
N TYR A 69 16.80 -14.82 -37.35
CA TYR A 69 17.20 -15.94 -38.21
C TYR A 69 16.33 -16.01 -39.47
N SER A 70 15.02 -15.86 -39.33
CA SER A 70 14.08 -15.87 -40.45
C SER A 70 14.25 -14.66 -41.38
N ALA A 71 14.57 -13.48 -40.84
CA ALA A 71 14.84 -12.27 -41.63
C ALA A 71 16.20 -12.27 -42.37
N LYS A 72 17.11 -13.17 -41.99
CA LYS A 72 18.40 -13.38 -42.68
C LYS A 72 18.33 -14.42 -43.81
N ARG A 73 17.19 -15.10 -43.96
CA ARG A 73 16.89 -16.01 -45.08
C ARG A 73 16.06 -15.30 -46.12
#